data_AF-A0A257WB47-F1
#
_entry.id   AF-A0A257WB47-F1
#
_cell.length_a   1.000
_cell.length_b   1.000
_cell.length_c   1.000
_cell.angle_alpha   90.00
_cell.angle_beta   90.00
_cell.angle_gamma   90.00
#
_symmetry.space_group_name_H-M   'P 1'
#
loop_
_entity.id
_entity.type
_entity.pdbx_description
1 polymer ?
#
loop_
_entity_poly.entity_id
_entity_poly.type
_entity_poly.pdbx_seq_one_letter_code
_entity_poly.pdbx_strand_id
1 'polypeptide(L)' 'MQLADIHQLLLDRFGSDRIVEMETQAKDPWIVVAPAAIRDVCLALRDDPQTEFDTINDLCGVDYPTEAERFEVVYHMLS' A
#
# COMPACT_ATOMS: atom_id res chain seq x y z
N MET A 1 0.58 -13.52 -6.42
CA MET A 1 0.98 -13.65 -5.00
C MET A 1 -0.22 -13.42 -4.11
N GLN A 2 -0.21 -13.88 -2.84
CA GLN A 2 -1.21 -13.46 -1.85
C GLN A 2 -0.79 -12.13 -1.20
N LEU A 3 -1.75 -11.38 -0.62
CA LEU A 3 -1.46 -10.11 0.05
C LEU A 3 -0.39 -10.23 1.14
N ALA A 4 -0.43 -11.33 1.92
CA ALA A 4 0.55 -11.58 2.96
C ALA A 4 1.99 -11.68 2.42
N ASP A 5 2.16 -12.25 1.22
CA ASP A 5 3.48 -12.35 0.57
C ASP A 5 3.98 -10.96 0.16
N ILE A 6 3.09 -10.11 -0.37
CA ILE A 6 3.40 -8.73 -0.77
C ILE A 6 3.76 -7.90 0.47
N HIS A 7 2.98 -8.02 1.55
CA HIS A 7 3.23 -7.33 2.80
C HIS A 7 4.59 -7.71 3.40
N GLN A 8 4.93 -9.01 3.42
CA GLN A 8 6.23 -9.47 3.91
C GLN A 8 7.38 -8.95 3.03
N LEU A 9 7.23 -9.00 1.70
CA LEU A 9 8.22 -8.46 0.76
C LEU A 9 8.47 -6.96 0.99
N LEU A 10 7.41 -6.18 1.25
CA LEU A 10 7.52 -4.77 1.57
C LEU A 10 8.16 -4.53 2.94
N LEU A 11 7.80 -5.31 3.96
CA LEU A 11 8.42 -5.24 5.29
C LEU A 11 9.92 -5.51 5.23
N ASP A 12 10.33 -6.54 4.50
CA ASP A 12 11.74 -6.92 4.36
C ASP A 12 12.56 -5.82 3.66
N ARG A 13 11.96 -5.08 2.71
CA ARG A 13 12.63 -3.98 1.99
C ARG A 13 12.63 -2.66 2.74
N PHE A 14 11.53 -2.32 3.41
CA PHE A 14 11.28 -0.95 3.87
C PHE A 14 11.19 -0.82 5.39
N GLY A 15 11.03 -1.92 6.12
CA GLY A 15 10.88 -1.92 7.57
C GLY A 15 9.46 -1.59 8.05
N SER A 16 9.20 -1.90 9.32
CA SER A 16 7.90 -1.68 9.98
C SER A 16 7.62 -0.22 10.33
N ASP A 17 8.59 0.67 10.17
CA ASP A 17 8.41 2.12 10.25
C ASP A 17 7.70 2.69 9.02
N ARG A 18 7.82 2.01 7.87
CA ARG A 18 7.24 2.43 6.59
C ARG A 18 6.05 1.61 6.16
N ILE A 19 6.01 0.33 6.51
CA ILE A 19 4.88 -0.57 6.26
C ILE A 19 4.18 -0.79 7.60
N VAL A 20 3.03 -0.14 7.76
CA VAL A 20 2.44 0.14 9.08
C VAL A 20 1.44 -0.94 9.48
N GLU A 21 0.56 -1.31 8.56
CA GLU A 21 -0.56 -2.22 8.84
C GLU A 21 -1.00 -2.96 7.57
N MET A 22 -1.68 -4.08 7.75
CA MET A 22 -2.36 -4.84 6.69
C MET A 22 -3.76 -5.26 7.16
N GLU A 23 -4.79 -4.98 6.36
CA GLU A 23 -6.15 -5.45 6.58
C GLU A 23 -6.48 -6.58 5.59
N THR A 24 -7.11 -7.65 6.07
CA THR A 24 -7.35 -8.90 5.32
C THR A 24 -8.82 -9.32 5.29
N GLN A 25 -9.66 -8.78 6.17
CA GLN A 25 -11.08 -9.12 6.29
C GLN A 25 -11.98 -8.22 5.43
N ALA A 26 -11.43 -7.12 4.92
CA ALA A 26 -12.16 -6.26 4.01
C ALA A 26 -12.42 -6.94 2.67
N LYS A 27 -13.38 -6.39 1.91
CA LYS A 27 -13.77 -6.90 0.59
C LYS A 27 -12.56 -6.95 -0.35
N ASP A 28 -11.82 -5.85 -0.41
CA ASP A 28 -10.55 -5.73 -1.12
C ASP A 28 -9.48 -5.47 -0.07
N PRO A 29 -8.56 -6.40 0.22
CA PRO A 29 -7.53 -6.21 1.24
C PRO A 29 -6.53 -5.10 0.89
N TRP A 30 -5.93 -4.47 1.91
CA TRP A 30 -5.00 -3.34 1.72
C TRP A 30 -3.83 -3.34 2.71
N ILE A 31 -2.81 -2.54 2.39
CA ILE A 31 -1.63 -2.29 3.22
C ILE A 31 -1.52 -0.79 3.45
N VAL A 32 -1.30 -0.39 4.70
CA VAL A 32 -1.04 0.99 5.09
C VAL A 32 0.46 1.27 4.96
N VAL A 33 0.80 2.32 4.23
CA VAL A 33 2.17 2.74 3.96
C VAL A 33 2.37 4.16 4.49
N ALA A 34 3.49 4.41 5.15
CA ALA A 34 3.85 5.75 5.62
C ALA A 34 3.92 6.73 4.42
N PRO A 35 3.38 7.95 4.54
CA PRO A 35 3.30 8.89 3.41
C PRO A 35 4.64 9.18 2.74
N ALA A 36 5.72 9.26 3.52
CA ALA A 36 7.08 9.51 3.01
C ALA A 36 7.64 8.35 2.17
N ALA A 37 7.08 7.14 2.29
CA ALA A 37 7.55 5.94 1.60
C ALA A 37 6.76 5.60 0.34
N ILE A 38 5.60 6.22 0.09
CA ILE A 38 4.65 5.81 -0.95
C ILE A 38 5.30 5.71 -2.34
N ARG A 39 6.13 6.69 -2.72
CA ARG A 39 6.84 6.70 -4.01
C ARG A 39 7.73 5.48 -4.16
N ASP A 40 8.54 5.19 -3.15
CA ASP A 40 9.53 4.12 -3.21
C ASP A 40 8.85 2.74 -3.15
N VAL A 41 7.74 2.62 -2.40
CA VAL A 41 6.90 1.42 -2.38
C VAL A 41 6.26 1.17 -3.75
N CYS A 42 5.63 2.18 -4.36
CA CYS A 42 5.04 2.03 -5.69
C CYS A 42 6.08 1.64 -6.76
N LEU A 43 7.28 2.25 -6.71
CA LEU A 43 8.38 1.86 -7.63
C LEU A 43 8.81 0.41 -7.40
N ALA A 44 8.97 0.00 -6.15
CA ALA A 44 9.30 -1.39 -5.82
C ALA A 44 8.24 -2.38 -6.28
N LEU A 45 6.96 -2.08 -6.10
CA LEU A 45 5.85 -2.95 -6.53
C LEU A 45 5.73 -3.04 -8.05
N ARG A 46 6.03 -1.96 -8.77
CA ARG A 46 6.04 -1.93 -10.23
C ARG A 46 7.23 -2.70 -10.80
N ASP A 47 8.43 -2.46 -10.26
CA ASP A 47 9.68 -2.95 -10.85
C ASP A 47 10.04 -4.38 -10.41
N ASP A 48 9.37 -4.93 -9.38
CA ASP A 48 9.59 -6.30 -8.94
C ASP A 48 8.84 -7.31 -9.82
N PRO A 49 9.55 -8.27 -10.45
CA PRO A 49 8.94 -9.25 -11.36
C PRO A 49 7.92 -10.19 -10.69
N GLN A 50 7.85 -10.23 -9.36
CA GLN A 50 6.85 -11.05 -8.67
C GLN A 50 5.53 -10.31 -8.47
N THR A 51 5.55 -8.97 -8.45
CA THR A 51 4.39 -8.16 -8.12
C THR A 51 3.84 -7.34 -9.29
N GLU A 52 4.68 -6.89 -10.23
CA GLU A 52 4.29 -6.30 -11.53
C GLU A 52 3.08 -5.32 -11.51
N PHE A 53 2.95 -4.49 -10.46
CA PHE A 53 1.86 -3.51 -10.36
C PHE A 53 2.12 -2.30 -11.27
N ASP A 54 2.01 -2.51 -12.58
CA ASP A 54 2.34 -1.53 -13.62
C ASP A 54 1.21 -0.56 -13.99
N THR A 55 0.02 -0.83 -13.47
CA THR A 55 -1.19 -0.09 -13.81
C THR A 55 -1.84 0.51 -12.57
N ILE A 56 -2.00 1.84 -12.55
CA ILE A 56 -2.81 2.53 -11.55
C ILE A 56 -4.27 2.59 -12.04
N ASN A 57 -5.18 1.98 -11.29
CA ASN A 57 -6.60 1.98 -11.61
C ASN A 57 -7.29 3.22 -11.06
N ASP A 58 -6.98 3.59 -9.81
CA ASP A 58 -7.58 4.74 -9.15
C ASP A 58 -6.65 5.33 -8.08
N LEU A 59 -6.82 6.63 -7.84
CA LEU A 59 -6.17 7.37 -6.76
C LEU A 59 -7.22 8.28 -6.15
N CYS A 60 -7.72 7.91 -4.97
CA CYS A 60 -8.78 8.62 -4.28
C CYS A 60 -8.38 8.98 -2.85
N GLY A 61 -9.15 9.90 -2.26
CA GLY A 61 -8.95 10.35 -0.89
C GLY A 61 -10.19 10.10 -0.04
N VAL A 62 -9.98 9.78 1.23
CA VAL A 62 -11.04 9.63 2.24
C VAL A 62 -10.84 10.70 3.31
N ASP A 63 -11.92 11.39 3.69
CA ASP A 63 -11.92 12.39 4.75
C ASP A 63 -12.55 11.79 6.02
N TYR A 64 -11.76 11.72 7.08
CA TYR A 64 -12.15 11.31 8.44
C TYR A 64 -12.11 12.53 9.37
N PRO A 65 -13.21 13.30 9.52
CA PRO A 65 -13.19 14.62 10.14
C PRO A 65 -12.82 14.64 11.63
N THR A 66 -12.87 13.49 12.31
CA THR A 66 -12.60 13.34 13.74
C THR A 66 -11.18 12.87 14.04
N GLU A 67 -10.45 12.40 13.03
CA GLU A 67 -9.11 11.84 13.20
C GLU A 67 -8.02 12.93 13.17
N ALA A 68 -6.92 12.69 13.89
CA ALA A 68 -5.77 13.60 13.87
C ALA A 68 -5.14 13.63 12.46
N GLU A 69 -5.00 12.45 11.85
CA GLU A 69 -4.66 12.29 10.43
C GLU A 69 -5.97 12.27 9.63
N ARG A 70 -6.45 13.47 9.28
CA ARG A 70 -7.80 13.65 8.71
C ARG A 70 -8.00 13.00 7.34
N PHE A 71 -6.99 13.01 6.48
CA PHE A 71 -7.12 12.55 5.11
C PHE A 71 -6.27 11.31 4.88
N GLU A 72 -6.89 10.29 4.32
CA GLU A 72 -6.20 9.14 3.78
C GLU A 72 -6.18 9.19 2.26
N VAL A 73 -5.11 8.68 1.67
CA VAL A 73 -4.96 8.58 0.21
C VAL A 73 -4.86 7.10 -0.14
N VAL A 74 -5.80 6.63 -0.95
CA VAL A 74 -5.95 5.22 -1.32
C VAL A 74 -5.48 5.03 -2.76
N TYR A 75 -4.54 4.10 -2.94
CA TYR A 75 -4.00 3.72 -4.24
C TYR A 75 -4.59 2.36 -4.62
N HIS A 76 -5.33 2.31 -5.73
CA HIS A 76 -5.77 1.05 -6.32
C HIS A 76 -4.89 0.74 -7.54
N MET A 77 -4.14 -0.36 -7.45
CA MET A 77 -3.20 -0.79 -8.49
C MET A 77 -3.58 -2.20 -8.97
N LEU A 78 -3.25 -2.50 -10.22
CA LEU A 78 -3.48 -3.79 -10.86
C LEU A 78 -2.14 -4.38 -11.31
N SER A 79 -2.04 -5.70 -11.22
CA SER A 79 -0.99 -6.56 -11.75
C SER A 79 -1.62 -7.69 -12.54
#